data_AF-A0A9D8NKU4-F1
#
_entry.id   AF-A0A9D8NKU4-F1
#
_cell.length_a   1.000
_cell.length_b   1.000
_cell.length_c   1.000
_cell.angle_alpha   90.00
_cell.angle_beta   90.00
_cell.angle_gamma   90.00
#
_symmetry.space_group_name_H-M   'P 1'
#
loop_
_entity.id
_entity.type
_entity.pdbx_description
1 polymer ?
#
loop_
_entity_poly.entity_id
_entity_poly.type
_entity_poly.pdbx_seq_one_letter_code
_entity_poly.pdbx_strand_id
1 'polypeptide(L)'
;MKKILLFCLLTISALGAFAQRTDRSFVRKGNRMFEDSLFIKAEENYLKAVDLNPELYEGYFNLGNAYTAQQKPNEAVEQYRKIANALEGRKKELMKDPSASQKELDRCKDDLAKTYHNTGVVYHMCEQYDKAVESYKQALRNNPQDDETRYNLILAQRMLQQQQQEQQQQEQQQQDQQQEQEQDQQEQDQQQQEEQQQQQQEEQQDMSQENAEQILEAAMQDEKDVQERVQEQLMKAQPKKPLEKDW
;
A
#
# COMPACT_ATOMS: atom_id res chain seq x y z
N MET A 1 45.91 -59.26 -0.44
CA MET A 1 45.02 -58.34 0.32
C MET A 1 45.31 -56.86 0.04
N LYS A 2 46.55 -56.35 0.19
CA LYS A 2 46.88 -54.93 -0.10
C LYS A 2 46.54 -54.46 -1.53
N LYS A 3 46.71 -55.32 -2.54
CA LYS A 3 46.35 -55.00 -3.95
C LYS A 3 44.85 -54.93 -4.21
N ILE A 4 44.03 -55.70 -3.47
CA ILE A 4 42.56 -55.66 -3.57
C ILE A 4 42.03 -54.41 -2.87
N LEU A 5 42.61 -54.04 -1.72
CA LEU A 5 42.26 -52.82 -1.00
C LEU A 5 42.56 -51.55 -1.82
N LEU A 6 43.70 -51.52 -2.53
CA LEU A 6 44.06 -50.43 -3.46
C LEU A 6 43.12 -50.36 -4.68
N PHE A 7 42.62 -51.50 -5.17
CA PHE A 7 41.67 -51.56 -6.29
C PHE A 7 40.26 -51.11 -5.88
N CYS A 8 39.83 -51.42 -4.65
CA CYS A 8 38.59 -50.91 -4.07
C CYS A 8 38.65 -49.39 -3.80
N LEU A 9 39.81 -48.87 -3.39
CA LEU A 9 40.01 -47.41 -3.21
C LEU A 9 40.01 -46.62 -4.52
N LEU A 10 40.50 -47.23 -5.62
CA LEU A 10 40.50 -46.65 -6.97
C LEU A 10 39.13 -46.67 -7.66
N THR A 11 38.24 -47.60 -7.27
CA THR A 11 36.88 -47.69 -7.84
C THR A 11 35.90 -46.75 -7.15
N ILE A 12 36.09 -46.43 -5.87
CA ILE A 12 35.28 -45.47 -5.13
C ILE A 12 35.55 -44.02 -5.59
N SER A 13 36.78 -43.68 -5.98
CA SER A 13 37.11 -42.35 -6.52
C SER A 13 36.57 -42.11 -7.93
N ALA A 14 36.37 -43.17 -8.73
CA ALA A 14 35.79 -43.06 -10.07
C ALA A 14 34.28 -42.74 -10.04
N LEU A 15 33.53 -43.20 -9.04
CA LEU A 15 32.07 -42.96 -8.93
C LEU A 15 31.73 -41.51 -8.53
N GLY A 16 32.60 -40.83 -7.76
CA GLY A 16 32.39 -39.42 -7.38
C GLY A 16 32.54 -38.43 -8.54
N ALA A 17 33.37 -38.75 -9.55
CA ALA A 17 33.64 -37.88 -10.69
C ALA A 17 32.51 -37.85 -11.73
N PHE A 18 31.61 -38.85 -11.75
CA PHE A 18 30.48 -38.89 -12.70
C PHE A 18 29.30 -38.01 -12.24
N ALA A 19 29.06 -37.89 -10.93
CA ALA A 19 27.97 -37.07 -10.39
C ALA A 19 28.22 -35.55 -10.52
N GLN A 20 29.47 -35.10 -10.43
CA GLN A 20 29.84 -33.67 -10.51
C GLN A 20 29.82 -33.07 -11.94
N ARG A 21 29.55 -33.87 -12.98
CA ARG A 21 29.51 -33.37 -14.37
C ARG A 21 28.10 -33.21 -14.92
N THR A 22 27.10 -33.83 -14.28
CA THR A 22 25.73 -33.89 -14.80
C THR A 22 24.95 -32.61 -14.54
N ASP A 23 25.10 -31.99 -13.36
CA ASP A 23 24.45 -30.72 -12.99
C ASP A 23 24.80 -29.57 -13.97
N ARG A 24 26.09 -29.30 -14.19
CA ARG A 24 26.57 -28.28 -15.14
C ARG A 24 26.22 -28.63 -16.58
N SER A 25 26.04 -29.91 -16.90
CA SER A 25 25.56 -30.33 -18.22
C SER A 25 24.11 -29.90 -18.44
N PHE A 26 23.26 -30.02 -17.42
CA PHE A 26 21.91 -29.50 -17.47
C PHE A 26 21.89 -27.98 -17.59
N VAL A 27 22.74 -27.24 -16.86
CA VAL A 27 22.87 -25.78 -17.06
C VAL A 27 23.22 -25.45 -18.51
N ARG A 28 24.25 -26.09 -19.10
CA ARG A 28 24.62 -25.85 -20.50
C ARG A 28 23.49 -26.16 -21.49
N LYS A 29 22.72 -27.23 -21.25
CA LYS A 29 21.54 -27.55 -22.07
C LYS A 29 20.45 -26.49 -21.90
N GLY A 30 20.20 -26.06 -20.67
CA GLY A 30 19.28 -24.98 -20.36
C GLY A 30 19.66 -23.68 -21.07
N ASN A 31 20.94 -23.30 -21.05
CA ASN A 31 21.44 -22.10 -21.72
C ASN A 31 21.16 -22.13 -23.23
N ARG A 32 21.42 -23.27 -23.89
CA ARG A 32 21.08 -23.44 -25.32
C ARG A 32 19.58 -23.29 -25.58
N MET A 33 18.75 -23.93 -24.74
CA MET A 33 17.29 -23.80 -24.86
C MET A 33 16.83 -22.35 -24.61
N PHE A 34 17.50 -21.63 -23.70
CA PHE A 34 17.20 -20.24 -23.40
C PHE A 34 17.59 -19.32 -24.57
N GLU A 35 18.75 -19.55 -25.19
CA GLU A 35 19.19 -18.87 -26.41
C GLU A 35 18.21 -19.11 -27.57
N ASP A 36 17.69 -20.34 -27.69
CA ASP A 36 16.63 -20.70 -28.65
C ASP A 36 15.23 -20.14 -28.27
N SER A 37 15.12 -19.33 -27.21
CA SER A 37 13.86 -18.79 -26.65
C SER A 37 12.87 -19.86 -26.17
N LEU A 38 13.32 -21.10 -25.98
CA LEU A 38 12.55 -22.22 -25.44
C LEU A 38 12.57 -22.20 -23.92
N PHE A 39 12.03 -21.13 -23.32
CA PHE A 39 12.18 -20.83 -21.89
C PHE A 39 11.65 -21.92 -20.95
N ILE A 40 10.57 -22.62 -21.33
CA ILE A 40 10.03 -23.76 -20.55
C ILE A 40 11.01 -24.93 -20.54
N LYS A 41 11.64 -25.24 -21.69
CA LYS A 41 12.65 -26.31 -21.76
C LYS A 41 13.94 -25.90 -21.04
N ALA A 42 14.27 -24.62 -21.05
CA ALA A 42 15.38 -24.09 -20.27
C ALA A 42 15.12 -24.26 -18.77
N GLU A 43 13.94 -23.86 -18.30
CA GLU A 43 13.45 -24.07 -16.92
C GLU A 43 13.58 -25.53 -16.49
N GLU A 44 13.06 -26.49 -17.29
CA GLU A 44 13.18 -27.92 -16.97
C GLU A 44 14.63 -28.39 -16.76
N ASN A 45 15.56 -27.87 -17.56
CA ASN A 45 16.98 -28.23 -17.43
C ASN A 45 17.60 -27.53 -16.22
N TYR A 46 17.28 -26.26 -15.96
CA TYR A 46 17.78 -25.57 -14.77
C TYR A 46 17.25 -26.19 -13.47
N LEU A 47 15.98 -26.60 -13.43
CA LEU A 47 15.40 -27.36 -12.31
C LEU A 47 16.19 -28.64 -12.03
N LYS A 48 16.47 -29.45 -13.07
CA LYS A 48 17.32 -30.65 -12.93
C LYS A 48 18.72 -30.31 -12.41
N ALA A 49 19.29 -29.16 -12.80
CA ALA A 49 20.60 -28.75 -12.33
C ALA A 49 20.58 -28.40 -10.83
N VAL A 50 19.60 -27.64 -10.37
CA VAL A 50 19.50 -27.22 -8.96
C VAL A 50 19.03 -28.35 -8.05
N ASP A 51 18.24 -29.30 -8.55
CA ASP A 51 17.87 -30.52 -7.82
C ASP A 51 19.09 -31.43 -7.56
N LEU A 52 19.98 -31.53 -8.54
CA LEU A 52 21.22 -32.31 -8.41
C LEU A 52 22.26 -31.60 -7.54
N ASN A 53 22.33 -30.26 -7.63
CA ASN A 53 23.28 -29.46 -6.88
C ASN A 53 22.62 -28.16 -6.38
N PRO A 54 22.05 -28.18 -5.16
CA PRO A 54 21.43 -27.00 -4.56
C PRO A 54 22.39 -25.85 -4.24
N GLU A 55 23.70 -26.04 -4.36
CA GLU A 55 24.72 -24.99 -4.18
C GLU A 55 25.16 -24.37 -5.52
N LEU A 56 24.63 -24.85 -6.65
CA LEU A 56 24.98 -24.36 -7.98
C LEU A 56 24.30 -23.02 -8.27
N TYR A 57 24.96 -21.94 -7.86
CA TYR A 57 24.59 -20.54 -8.13
C TYR A 57 24.06 -20.31 -9.56
N GLU A 58 24.81 -20.78 -10.56
CA GLU A 58 24.51 -20.58 -11.99
C GLU A 58 23.15 -21.19 -12.38
N GLY A 59 22.77 -22.32 -11.78
CA GLY A 59 21.50 -22.99 -12.05
C GLY A 59 20.30 -22.16 -11.58
N TYR A 60 20.34 -21.64 -10.36
CA TYR A 60 19.28 -20.77 -9.85
C TYR A 60 19.25 -19.42 -10.56
N PHE A 61 20.41 -18.86 -10.91
CA PHE A 61 20.49 -17.57 -11.60
C PHE A 61 19.83 -17.67 -12.98
N ASN A 62 20.16 -18.72 -13.73
CA ASN A 62 19.57 -18.94 -15.05
C ASN A 62 18.10 -19.38 -14.96
N LEU A 63 17.69 -20.09 -13.90
CA LEU A 63 16.29 -20.38 -13.62
C LEU A 63 15.50 -19.10 -13.37
N GLY A 64 16.04 -18.16 -12.59
CA GLY A 64 15.46 -16.82 -12.40
C GLY A 64 15.29 -16.09 -13.73
N ASN A 65 16.32 -16.11 -14.60
CA ASN A 65 16.23 -15.50 -15.93
C ASN A 65 15.15 -16.17 -16.80
N ALA A 66 15.03 -17.50 -16.74
CA ALA A 66 13.98 -18.25 -17.43
C ALA A 66 12.58 -17.85 -16.96
N TYR A 67 12.38 -17.67 -15.66
CA TYR A 67 11.10 -17.18 -15.11
C TYR A 67 10.82 -15.73 -15.54
N THR A 68 11.82 -14.85 -15.53
CA THR A 68 11.68 -13.47 -16.03
C THR A 68 11.24 -13.45 -17.49
N ALA A 69 11.88 -14.25 -18.35
CA ALA A 69 11.53 -14.36 -19.76
C ALA A 69 10.11 -14.93 -20.00
N GLN A 70 9.60 -15.72 -19.06
CA GLN A 70 8.24 -16.25 -19.07
C GLN A 70 7.20 -15.33 -18.42
N GLN A 71 7.59 -14.12 -17.99
CA GLN A 71 6.70 -13.20 -17.25
C GLN A 71 6.17 -13.81 -15.94
N LYS A 72 7.01 -14.60 -15.25
CA LYS A 72 6.77 -15.18 -13.93
C LYS A 72 7.60 -14.47 -12.86
N PRO A 73 7.27 -13.23 -12.50
CA PRO A 73 8.15 -12.39 -11.68
C PRO A 73 8.30 -12.89 -10.23
N ASN A 74 7.26 -13.50 -9.66
CA ASN A 74 7.31 -14.01 -8.29
C ASN A 74 8.30 -15.18 -8.17
N GLU A 75 8.24 -16.11 -9.12
CA GLU A 75 9.13 -17.26 -9.20
C GLU A 75 10.57 -16.83 -9.48
N ALA A 76 10.77 -15.83 -10.36
CA ALA A 76 12.08 -15.24 -10.64
C ALA A 76 12.70 -14.63 -9.38
N VAL A 77 11.96 -13.75 -8.69
CA VAL A 77 12.38 -13.12 -7.43
C VAL A 77 12.69 -14.16 -6.36
N GLU A 78 11.89 -15.23 -6.26
CA GLU A 78 12.16 -16.29 -5.30
C GLU A 78 13.53 -16.95 -5.53
N GLN A 79 13.87 -17.26 -6.79
CA GLN A 79 15.17 -17.86 -7.11
C GLN A 79 16.32 -16.89 -6.83
N TYR A 80 16.22 -15.63 -7.27
CA TYR A 80 17.26 -14.64 -6.98
C TYR A 80 17.43 -14.40 -5.48
N ARG A 81 16.36 -14.42 -4.69
CA ARG A 81 16.43 -14.29 -3.23
C ARG A 81 17.18 -15.45 -2.58
N LYS A 82 16.93 -16.70 -3.01
CA LYS A 82 17.67 -17.87 -2.50
C LYS A 82 19.17 -17.71 -2.75
N ILE A 83 19.52 -17.27 -3.94
CA ILE A 83 20.90 -17.00 -4.35
C ILE A 83 21.53 -15.89 -3.51
N ALA A 84 20.87 -14.73 -3.41
CA ALA A 84 21.37 -13.58 -2.68
C ALA A 84 21.68 -13.96 -1.23
N ASN A 85 20.75 -14.67 -0.56
CA ASN A 85 20.95 -15.15 0.81
C ASN A 85 22.18 -16.07 0.94
N ALA A 86 22.36 -17.02 0.02
CA ALA A 86 23.49 -17.93 0.04
C ALA A 86 24.83 -17.19 -0.20
N LEU A 87 24.85 -16.25 -1.15
CA LEU A 87 26.02 -15.43 -1.45
C LEU A 87 26.36 -14.46 -0.32
N GLU A 88 25.37 -13.90 0.39
CA GLU A 88 25.61 -13.06 1.56
C GLU A 88 26.24 -13.85 2.71
N GLY A 89 25.75 -15.07 2.96
CA GLY A 89 26.36 -16.00 3.90
C GLY A 89 27.80 -16.29 3.54
N ARG A 90 28.05 -16.69 2.28
CA ARG A 90 29.39 -16.97 1.76
C ARG A 90 30.32 -15.76 1.85
N LYS A 91 29.84 -14.57 1.47
CA LYS A 91 30.61 -13.32 1.57
C LYS A 91 31.03 -13.06 3.02
N LYS A 92 30.12 -13.25 3.98
CA LYS A 92 30.41 -13.08 5.41
C LYS A 92 31.44 -14.09 5.92
N GLU A 93 31.40 -15.33 5.45
CA GLU A 93 32.38 -16.36 5.77
C GLU A 93 33.76 -16.01 5.18
N LEU A 94 33.82 -15.68 3.89
CA LEU A 94 35.05 -15.26 3.20
C LEU A 94 35.71 -14.05 3.87
N MET A 95 34.93 -13.09 4.36
CA MET A 95 35.47 -11.92 5.08
C MET A 95 36.09 -12.25 6.45
N LYS A 96 35.72 -13.39 7.05
CA LYS A 96 36.24 -13.83 8.35
C LYS A 96 37.38 -14.84 8.22
N ASP A 97 37.45 -15.53 7.10
CA ASP A 97 38.47 -16.53 6.83
C ASP A 97 39.80 -15.86 6.42
N PRO A 98 40.85 -15.93 7.25
CA PRO A 98 42.15 -15.34 6.92
C PRO A 98 42.85 -16.03 5.74
N SER A 99 42.39 -17.20 5.32
CA SER A 99 42.92 -17.94 4.16
C SER A 99 42.22 -17.63 2.85
N ALA A 100 41.07 -16.94 2.89
CA ALA A 100 40.31 -16.59 1.70
C ALA A 100 41.07 -15.58 0.83
N SER A 101 41.11 -15.84 -0.48
CA SER A 101 41.75 -14.92 -1.41
C SER A 101 40.84 -13.72 -1.73
N GLN A 102 41.45 -12.55 -1.95
CA GLN A 102 40.71 -11.35 -2.39
C GLN A 102 39.88 -11.62 -3.66
N LYS A 103 40.42 -12.42 -4.58
CA LYS A 103 39.76 -12.83 -5.82
C LYS A 103 38.46 -13.61 -5.59
N GLU A 104 38.39 -14.45 -4.56
CA GLU A 104 37.16 -15.18 -4.22
C GLU A 104 36.11 -14.25 -3.64
N LEU A 105 36.52 -13.31 -2.78
CA LEU A 105 35.64 -12.29 -2.23
C LEU A 105 35.08 -11.38 -3.33
N ASP A 106 35.92 -10.95 -4.28
CA ASP A 106 35.51 -10.11 -5.40
C ASP A 106 34.54 -10.83 -6.32
N ARG A 107 34.80 -12.10 -6.66
CA ARG A 107 33.83 -12.93 -7.41
C ARG A 107 32.50 -13.05 -6.70
N CYS A 108 32.52 -13.29 -5.39
CA CYS A 108 31.30 -13.38 -4.60
C CYS A 108 30.51 -12.06 -4.61
N LYS A 109 31.19 -10.91 -4.55
CA LYS A 109 30.56 -9.59 -4.68
C LYS A 109 29.99 -9.36 -6.07
N ASP A 110 30.71 -9.74 -7.13
CA ASP A 110 30.24 -9.59 -8.51
C ASP A 110 28.98 -10.43 -8.76
N ASP A 111 28.95 -11.68 -8.29
CA ASP A 111 27.77 -12.54 -8.40
C ASP A 111 26.58 -11.98 -7.60
N LEU A 112 26.85 -11.41 -6.41
CA LEU A 112 25.84 -10.75 -5.60
C LEU A 112 25.29 -9.50 -6.29
N ALA A 113 26.18 -8.71 -6.92
CA ALA A 113 25.80 -7.52 -7.67
C ALA A 113 24.87 -7.86 -8.84
N LYS A 114 25.23 -8.87 -9.65
CA LYS A 114 24.41 -9.34 -10.78
C LYS A 114 23.06 -9.88 -10.32
N THR A 115 23.03 -10.62 -9.22
CA THR A 115 21.79 -11.16 -8.65
C THR A 115 20.84 -10.03 -8.24
N TYR A 116 21.37 -9.03 -7.53
CA TYR A 116 20.59 -7.87 -7.11
C TYR A 116 20.17 -6.98 -8.28
N HIS A 117 21.01 -6.83 -9.31
CA HIS A 117 20.65 -6.13 -10.54
C HIS A 117 19.44 -6.80 -11.20
N ASN A 118 19.51 -8.11 -11.46
CA ASN A 118 18.40 -8.84 -12.09
C ASN A 118 17.12 -8.82 -11.24
N THR A 119 17.26 -8.90 -9.92
CA THR A 119 16.13 -8.73 -9.00
C THR A 119 15.49 -7.35 -9.17
N GLY A 120 16.31 -6.29 -9.28
CA GLY A 120 15.86 -4.93 -9.56
C GLY A 120 15.15 -4.81 -10.90
N VAL A 121 15.66 -5.48 -11.94
CA VAL A 121 15.02 -5.53 -13.27
C VAL A 121 13.63 -6.16 -13.18
N VAL A 122 13.48 -7.28 -12.48
CA VAL A 122 12.16 -7.93 -12.31
C VAL A 122 11.19 -7.01 -11.57
N TYR A 123 11.62 -6.37 -10.48
CA TYR A 123 10.76 -5.42 -9.76
C TYR A 123 10.41 -4.19 -10.60
N HIS A 124 11.35 -3.69 -11.40
CA HIS A 124 11.12 -2.57 -12.30
C HIS A 124 10.08 -2.92 -13.37
N MET A 125 10.17 -4.12 -13.96
CA MET A 125 9.17 -4.62 -14.92
C MET A 125 7.77 -4.78 -14.31
N CYS A 126 7.69 -5.00 -13.00
CA CYS A 126 6.43 -5.12 -12.26
C CYS A 126 5.96 -3.78 -11.67
N GLU A 127 6.58 -2.66 -12.05
CA GLU A 127 6.29 -1.31 -11.53
C GLU A 127 6.43 -1.18 -10.00
N GLN A 128 7.13 -2.13 -9.36
CA GLN A 128 7.49 -2.09 -7.94
C GLN A 128 8.78 -1.29 -7.78
N TYR A 129 8.72 -0.01 -8.15
CA TYR A 129 9.91 0.84 -8.29
C TYR A 129 10.64 1.05 -6.97
N ASP A 130 9.93 1.04 -5.84
CA ASP A 130 10.50 1.06 -4.49
C ASP A 130 11.46 -0.12 -4.25
N LYS A 131 11.02 -1.33 -4.57
CA LYS A 131 11.83 -2.56 -4.43
C LYS A 131 12.94 -2.63 -5.46
N ALA A 132 12.68 -2.13 -6.67
CA ALA A 132 13.70 -2.03 -7.72
C ALA A 132 14.85 -1.13 -7.27
N VAL A 133 14.54 0.06 -6.72
CA VAL A 133 15.53 1.01 -6.19
C VAL A 133 16.39 0.37 -5.10
N GLU A 134 15.79 -0.35 -4.15
CA GLU A 134 16.57 -1.02 -3.10
C GLU A 134 17.46 -2.13 -3.67
N SER A 135 16.93 -2.93 -4.59
CA SER A 135 17.71 -4.00 -5.24
C SER A 135 18.91 -3.43 -6.01
N TYR A 136 18.73 -2.37 -6.80
CA TYR A 136 19.85 -1.72 -7.51
C TYR A 136 20.86 -1.08 -6.56
N LYS A 137 20.43 -0.51 -5.42
CA LYS A 137 21.36 -0.04 -4.38
C LYS A 137 22.20 -1.18 -3.83
N GLN A 138 21.61 -2.33 -3.56
CA GLN A 138 22.35 -3.52 -3.09
C GLN A 138 23.33 -4.02 -4.16
N ALA A 139 22.95 -3.96 -5.44
CA ALA A 139 23.86 -4.28 -6.53
C ALA A 139 25.08 -3.35 -6.55
N LEU A 140 24.87 -2.02 -6.50
CA LEU A 140 25.96 -1.03 -6.49
C LEU A 140 26.82 -1.06 -5.21
N ARG A 141 26.28 -1.49 -4.07
CA ARG A 141 27.07 -1.73 -2.86
C ARG A 141 28.09 -2.85 -3.04
N ASN A 142 27.82 -3.80 -3.93
CA ASN A 142 28.69 -4.93 -4.21
C ASN A 142 29.59 -4.69 -5.43
N ASN A 143 29.08 -4.02 -6.46
CA ASN A 143 29.87 -3.55 -7.60
C ASN A 143 29.57 -2.06 -7.89
N PRO A 144 30.36 -1.13 -7.33
CA PRO A 144 30.14 0.31 -7.53
C PRO A 144 30.40 0.82 -8.94
N GLN A 145 31.04 0.03 -9.82
CA GLN A 145 31.45 0.42 -11.17
C GLN A 145 30.45 -0.04 -12.25
N ASP A 146 29.31 -0.59 -11.87
CA ASP A 146 28.28 -1.03 -12.80
C ASP A 146 27.42 0.15 -13.27
N ASP A 147 27.75 0.67 -14.45
CA ASP A 147 27.05 1.80 -15.08
C ASP A 147 25.61 1.45 -15.50
N GLU A 148 25.36 0.21 -15.89
CA GLU A 148 24.01 -0.26 -16.27
C GLU A 148 23.10 -0.25 -15.05
N THR A 149 23.56 -0.82 -13.92
CA THR A 149 22.83 -0.75 -12.66
C THR A 149 22.61 0.71 -12.21
N ARG A 150 23.59 1.60 -12.39
CA ARG A 150 23.44 3.01 -12.03
C ARG A 150 22.37 3.70 -12.87
N TYR A 151 22.36 3.46 -14.17
CA TYR A 151 21.32 3.96 -15.05
C TYR A 151 19.93 3.45 -14.65
N ASN A 152 19.79 2.15 -14.42
CA ASN A 152 18.53 1.53 -14.01
C ASN A 152 18.04 2.03 -12.64
N LEU A 153 18.95 2.31 -11.71
CA LEU A 153 18.63 2.93 -10.42
C LEU A 153 18.00 4.32 -10.61
N ILE A 154 18.64 5.18 -11.42
CA ILE A 154 18.14 6.53 -11.69
C ILE A 154 16.77 6.48 -12.36
N LEU A 155 16.60 5.58 -13.34
CA LEU A 155 15.34 5.36 -14.01
C LEU A 155 14.26 4.91 -13.02
N ALA A 156 14.54 3.92 -12.18
CA ALA A 156 13.61 3.45 -11.16
C ALA A 156 13.25 4.55 -10.14
N GLN A 157 14.20 5.39 -9.73
CA GLN A 157 13.93 6.54 -8.84
C GLN A 157 12.99 7.56 -9.49
N ARG A 158 13.19 7.84 -10.78
CA ARG A 158 12.33 8.75 -11.54
C ARG A 158 10.90 8.21 -11.65
N MET A 159 10.77 6.93 -11.96
CA MET A 159 9.46 6.27 -12.05
C MET A 159 8.75 6.24 -10.69
N LEU A 160 9.47 5.97 -9.60
CA LEU A 160 8.94 6.03 -8.25
C LEU A 160 8.44 7.44 -7.89
N GLN A 161 9.21 8.47 -8.23
CA GLN A 161 8.80 9.86 -8.00
C GLN A 161 7.54 10.22 -8.79
N GLN A 162 7.46 9.80 -10.06
CA GLN A 162 6.29 10.02 -10.89
C GLN A 162 5.06 9.31 -10.29
N GLN A 163 5.20 8.06 -9.88
CA GLN A 163 4.12 7.29 -9.24
C GLN A 163 3.62 7.97 -7.96
N GLN A 164 4.52 8.53 -7.14
CA GLN A 164 4.15 9.29 -5.94
C GLN A 164 3.42 10.59 -6.26
N GLN A 165 3.81 11.30 -7.32
CA GLN A 165 3.13 12.52 -7.77
C GLN A 165 1.73 12.22 -8.29
N GLU A 166 1.56 11.16 -9.06
CA GLU A 166 0.26 10.72 -9.57
C GLU A 166 -0.68 10.33 -8.42
N GLN A 167 -0.16 9.63 -7.40
CA GLN A 167 -0.92 9.31 -6.18
C GLN A 167 -1.36 10.57 -5.42
N GLN A 168 -0.45 11.53 -5.21
CA GLN A 168 -0.78 12.80 -4.54
C GLN A 168 -1.84 13.61 -5.31
N GLN A 169 -1.77 13.63 -6.64
CA GLN A 169 -2.78 14.31 -7.46
C GLN A 169 -4.14 13.64 -7.36
N GLN A 170 -4.19 12.30 -7.32
CA GLN A 170 -5.44 11.56 -7.13
C GLN A 170 -6.04 11.80 -5.75
N GLU A 171 -5.22 11.81 -4.69
CA GLU A 171 -5.67 12.13 -3.33
C GLU A 171 -6.23 13.55 -3.24
N GLN A 172 -5.55 14.53 -3.85
CA GLN A 172 -6.03 15.91 -3.89
C GLN A 172 -7.37 16.02 -4.64
N GLN A 173 -7.51 15.38 -5.81
CA GLN A 173 -8.77 15.37 -6.56
C GLN A 173 -9.92 14.74 -5.78
N GLN A 174 -9.65 13.67 -5.01
CA GLN A 174 -10.68 13.06 -4.15
C GLN A 174 -11.08 13.99 -3.00
N GLN A 175 -10.12 14.73 -2.43
CA GLN A 175 -10.40 15.70 -1.38
C GLN A 175 -11.22 16.89 -1.90
N ASP A 176 -10.90 17.41 -3.09
CA ASP A 176 -11.64 18.48 -3.73
C ASP A 176 -13.08 18.05 -4.03
N GLN A 177 -13.30 16.83 -4.56
CA GLN A 177 -14.64 16.29 -4.80
C GLN A 177 -15.45 16.10 -3.51
N GLN A 178 -14.80 15.71 -2.40
CA GLN A 178 -15.48 15.63 -1.11
C GLN A 178 -15.89 17.01 -0.59
N GLN A 179 -15.04 18.02 -0.76
CA GLN A 179 -15.38 19.39 -0.37
C GLN A 179 -16.52 19.98 -1.20
N GLU A 180 -16.55 19.73 -2.51
CA GLU A 180 -17.67 20.14 -3.37
C GLU A 180 -18.97 19.47 -2.92
N GLN A 181 -18.96 18.17 -2.61
CA GLN A 181 -20.14 17.46 -2.10
C GLN A 181 -20.61 18.00 -0.74
N GLU A 182 -19.69 18.34 0.17
CA GLU A 182 -20.04 18.94 1.46
C GLU A 182 -20.62 20.35 1.29
N GLN A 183 -20.11 21.14 0.34
CA GLN A 183 -20.67 22.46 0.02
C GLN A 183 -22.08 22.35 -0.57
N ASP A 184 -22.28 21.48 -1.56
CA ASP A 184 -23.59 21.23 -2.16
C ASP A 184 -24.61 20.79 -1.11
N GLN A 185 -24.19 19.96 -0.14
CA GLN A 185 -25.05 19.50 0.95
C GLN A 185 -25.40 20.65 1.91
N GLN A 186 -24.44 21.52 2.25
CA GLN A 186 -24.71 22.70 3.09
C GLN A 186 -25.63 23.71 2.40
N GLU A 187 -25.50 23.91 1.08
CA GLU A 187 -26.40 24.76 0.31
C GLU A 187 -27.82 24.19 0.29
N GLN A 188 -27.99 22.88 0.11
CA GLN A 188 -29.30 22.22 0.19
C GLN A 188 -29.93 22.34 1.59
N ASP A 189 -29.15 22.18 2.65
CA ASP A 189 -29.61 22.32 4.02
C ASP A 189 -30.04 23.77 4.34
N GLN A 190 -29.31 24.78 3.82
CA GLN A 190 -29.70 26.19 3.94
C GLN A 190 -31.00 26.48 3.19
N GLN A 191 -31.15 26.01 1.95
CA GLN A 191 -32.39 26.19 1.18
C GLN A 191 -33.59 25.58 1.90
N GLN A 192 -33.45 24.38 2.47
CA GLN A 192 -34.53 23.77 3.26
C GLN A 192 -34.89 24.59 4.51
N GLN A 193 -33.91 25.20 5.19
CA GLN A 193 -34.18 26.08 6.34
C GLN A 193 -34.89 27.37 5.91
N GLU A 194 -34.51 27.97 4.80
CA GLU A 194 -35.17 29.16 4.25
C GLU A 194 -36.62 28.87 3.84
N GLU A 195 -36.87 27.74 3.17
CA GLU A 195 -38.23 27.29 2.83
C GLU A 195 -39.09 27.07 4.09
N GLN A 196 -38.54 26.46 5.14
CA GLN A 196 -39.25 26.30 6.41
C GLN A 196 -39.57 27.64 7.09
N GLN A 197 -38.66 28.61 7.03
CA GLN A 197 -38.92 29.95 7.58
C GLN A 197 -39.99 30.71 6.78
N GLN A 198 -39.97 30.60 5.45
CA GLN A 198 -41.02 31.17 4.62
C GLN A 198 -42.39 30.56 4.91
N GLN A 199 -42.48 29.24 5.06
CA GLN A 199 -43.73 28.58 5.45
C GLN A 199 -44.23 29.06 6.81
N GLN A 200 -43.35 29.23 7.80
CA GLN A 200 -43.75 29.80 9.10
C GLN A 200 -44.20 31.26 9.01
N GLN A 201 -43.57 32.07 8.15
CA GLN A 201 -44.00 33.45 7.92
C GLN A 201 -45.33 33.52 7.17
N GLU A 202 -45.55 32.67 6.18
CA GLU A 202 -46.84 32.56 5.49
C GLU A 202 -47.93 32.11 6.46
N GLU A 203 -47.68 31.09 7.31
CA GLU A 203 -48.62 30.71 8.39
C GLU A 203 -48.90 31.86 9.38
N GLN A 204 -47.90 32.69 9.69
CA GLN A 204 -48.10 33.90 10.51
C GLN A 204 -48.84 35.02 9.79
N GLN A 205 -48.65 35.19 8.47
CA GLN A 205 -49.35 36.21 7.67
C GLN A 205 -50.78 35.80 7.32
N ASP A 206 -51.06 34.50 7.20
CA ASP A 206 -52.41 33.93 7.09
C ASP A 206 -53.18 33.97 8.42
N MET A 207 -52.58 34.46 9.52
CA MET A 207 -53.37 35.12 10.56
C MET A 207 -53.95 36.41 9.99
N SER A 208 -55.07 36.25 9.28
CA SER A 208 -55.85 37.32 8.66
C SER A 208 -56.06 38.50 9.61
N GLN A 209 -56.21 39.72 9.06
CA GLN A 209 -56.68 40.88 9.83
C GLN A 209 -57.89 40.54 10.70
N GLU A 210 -58.75 39.62 10.24
CA GLU A 210 -59.90 39.10 10.97
C GLU A 210 -59.53 38.31 12.23
N ASN A 211 -58.50 37.46 12.18
CA ASN A 211 -57.96 36.80 13.39
C ASN A 211 -57.30 37.81 14.34
N ALA A 212 -56.56 38.80 13.82
CA ALA A 212 -55.97 39.84 14.64
C ALA A 212 -57.02 40.74 15.31
N GLU A 213 -58.11 41.06 14.59
CA GLU A 213 -59.26 41.80 15.10
C GLU A 213 -60.04 40.99 16.15
N GLN A 214 -60.23 39.68 15.93
CA GLN A 214 -60.85 38.81 16.93
C GLN A 214 -60.03 38.70 18.21
N ILE A 215 -58.70 38.58 18.11
CA ILE A 215 -57.81 38.55 19.28
C ILE A 215 -57.84 39.91 19.99
N LEU A 216 -57.83 41.02 19.23
CA LEU A 216 -57.91 42.36 19.80
C LEU A 216 -59.24 42.59 20.51
N GLU A 217 -60.35 42.16 19.91
CA GLU A 217 -61.69 42.30 20.49
C GLU A 217 -61.86 41.43 21.74
N ALA A 218 -61.36 40.19 21.72
CA ALA A 218 -61.33 39.34 22.90
C ALA A 218 -60.50 39.96 24.04
N ALA A 219 -59.34 40.54 23.73
CA ALA A 219 -58.49 41.21 24.72
C ALA A 219 -59.14 42.46 25.33
N MET A 220 -59.81 43.28 24.50
CA MET A 220 -60.57 44.44 24.98
C MET A 220 -61.74 44.03 25.88
N GLN A 221 -62.40 42.92 25.56
CA GLN A 221 -63.50 42.39 26.37
C GLN A 221 -63.02 41.88 27.74
N ASP A 222 -61.89 41.15 27.76
CA ASP A 222 -61.28 40.70 29.01
C ASP A 222 -60.86 41.88 29.90
N GLU A 223 -60.30 42.94 29.33
CA GLU A 223 -59.95 44.16 30.08
C GLU A 223 -61.20 44.80 30.70
N LYS A 224 -62.29 44.88 29.94
CA LYS A 224 -63.56 45.43 30.42
C LYS A 224 -64.15 44.60 31.56
N ASP A 225 -64.15 43.27 31.43
CA ASP A 225 -64.61 42.35 32.48
C ASP A 225 -63.76 42.45 33.74
N VAL A 226 -62.45 42.70 33.61
CA VAL A 226 -61.57 42.97 34.75
C VAL A 226 -61.90 44.31 35.39
N GLN A 227 -62.11 45.36 34.61
CA GLN A 227 -62.50 46.68 35.14
C GLN A 227 -63.83 46.61 35.90
N GLU A 228 -64.84 45.94 35.34
CA GLU A 228 -66.14 45.73 36.01
C GLU A 228 -65.98 44.97 37.33
N ARG A 229 -65.17 43.90 37.35
CA ARG A 229 -64.87 43.15 38.59
C ARG A 229 -64.20 44.02 39.65
N VAL A 230 -63.23 44.84 39.26
CA VAL A 230 -62.55 45.78 40.17
C VAL A 230 -63.54 46.82 40.70
N GLN A 231 -64.39 47.36 39.84
CA GLN A 231 -65.38 48.37 40.20
C GLN A 231 -66.48 47.80 41.12
N GLU A 232 -66.92 46.57 40.87
CA GLU A 232 -67.87 45.86 41.73
C GLU A 232 -67.26 45.56 43.11
N GLN A 233 -65.97 45.19 43.17
CA GLN A 233 -65.24 45.05 44.43
C GLN A 233 -65.17 46.38 45.20
N LEU A 234 -64.90 47.50 44.52
CA LEU A 234 -64.89 48.83 45.14
C LEU A 234 -66.28 49.24 45.66
N MET A 235 -67.35 48.90 44.94
CA MET A 235 -68.73 49.14 45.37
C MET A 235 -69.12 48.27 46.57
N LYS A 236 -68.71 47.00 46.59
CA LYS A 236 -68.90 46.08 47.75
C LYS A 236 -68.05 46.47 48.96
N ALA A 237 -66.92 47.16 48.74
CA ALA A 237 -66.06 47.70 49.78
C ALA A 237 -66.55 49.04 50.36
N GLN A 238 -67.71 49.56 49.92
CA GLN A 238 -68.32 50.70 50.60
C GLN A 238 -68.65 50.34 52.06
N PRO A 239 -68.25 51.18 53.04
CA PRO A 239 -68.37 50.84 54.45
C PRO A 239 -69.84 50.69 54.84
N LYS A 240 -70.20 49.53 55.42
CA LYS A 240 -71.52 49.32 56.04
C LYS A 240 -71.73 50.42 57.08
N LYS A 241 -72.86 51.14 56.99
CA LYS A 241 -73.30 52.13 57.99
C LYS A 241 -73.17 51.54 59.39
N PRO A 242 -72.67 52.30 60.38
CA PRO A 242 -72.56 51.78 61.74
C PRO A 242 -73.96 51.44 62.26
N LEU A 243 -74.12 50.24 62.79
CA LEU A 243 -75.32 49.85 63.54
C LEU A 243 -75.34 50.65 64.85
N GLU A 244 -76.28 51.58 64.98
CA GLU A 244 -76.67 52.14 66.27
C GLU A 244 -77.15 51.00 67.18
N LYS A 245 -76.50 50.83 68.33
CA LYS A 245 -77.04 50.01 69.42
C LYS A 245 -77.66 50.96 70.45
N ASP A 246 -78.99 50.99 70.46
CA ASP A 246 -79.79 51.50 71.56
C ASP A 246 -79.89 50.42 72.65
N TRP A 247 -79.05 50.53 73.68
CA TRP A 247 -79.34 50.23 75.10
C TRP A 247 -78.08 50.40 75.95
#